data_AF-A0A9E8MB70-F1
#
_entry.id   AF-A0A9E8MB70-F1
#
_cell.length_a   1.000
_cell.length_b   1.000
_cell.length_c   1.000
_cell.angle_alpha   90.00
_cell.angle_beta   90.00
_cell.angle_gamma   90.00
#
_symmetry.space_group_name_H-M   'P 1'
#
loop_
_entity.id
_entity.type
_entity.pdbx_description
1 polymer ?
#
loop_
_entity_poly.entity_id
_entity_poly.type
_entity_poly.pdbx_seq_one_letter_code
_entity_poly.pdbx_strand_id
1 'polypeptide(L)'
;MADPQPSPLPALDVSLSVPEQFKTGVVFTKINSDRKQKQVKFRLDVDQGQILWESNKYGAVLVETIKEFRTGSNAAYDLAQLGLPFSDLPRFISTIYIRSGSYKTLNVLAPTPEILRQWEKAECFGNRLVHDEDLLQDGMPKKKIDALPSVESLKEKFLLKAKNLYVIDSAATALLATNTPPATIEVEEPSDTSDSEAEPTSKVAKVRGEIKSFGNKLRATFGSKKGSRPTTPSNDQRPPKPKMSIKLASLIVYTVGVKCRGLPPATPIDGVQSEHAPHYEPEHIFSLSENKAKRMIKDDMLSVIKHCQNHLVRVYPKGLRVNSTNYEPHEFWAAGAQVVALNWQTTDFGYLINQAMFQENGRCGYILKPPALTDFNTKLLTQRTMHFFDVTIISAQQLPTPKRSTKSELLKKNPYVDPLVEVSLHVPDWSSTPFIPTESQAAYSPSHKATTTEPTSSRKVSFKTSIVKDNGFNPVWQEEICLPFDCLGGRESGMMDLVFVKFVVWQKGKDDDGDEPLAVYCAPLGCLNSGFRHLPLHDSQGSQHLFSTLFVEIGIRDVA
;
A
#
# COMPACT_ATOMS: atom_id res chain seq x y z
N MET A 1 5.21 45.74 -7.04
CA MET A 1 6.26 44.85 -6.50
C MET A 1 5.98 43.48 -7.07
N ALA A 2 6.86 42.96 -7.91
CA ALA A 2 6.69 41.66 -8.54
C ALA A 2 7.03 40.56 -7.53
N ASP A 3 6.14 39.58 -7.38
CA ASP A 3 6.39 38.38 -6.56
C ASP A 3 7.59 37.60 -7.10
N PRO A 4 8.46 37.08 -6.22
CA PRO A 4 9.60 36.28 -6.65
C PRO A 4 9.09 34.96 -7.23
N GLN A 5 9.49 34.67 -8.47
CA GLN A 5 9.32 33.36 -9.08
C GLN A 5 9.89 32.27 -8.15
N PRO A 6 9.19 31.14 -7.94
CA PRO A 6 9.74 30.05 -7.16
C PRO A 6 11.00 29.54 -7.85
N SER A 7 12.13 29.65 -7.15
CA SER A 7 13.40 29.06 -7.58
C SER A 7 13.20 27.57 -7.88
N PRO A 8 13.79 27.03 -8.97
CA PRO A 8 13.78 25.60 -9.21
C PRO A 8 14.34 24.90 -7.97
N LEU A 9 13.58 23.97 -7.41
CA LEU A 9 14.03 23.14 -6.30
C LEU A 9 15.38 22.51 -6.67
N PRO A 10 16.38 22.50 -5.76
CA PRO A 10 17.56 21.69 -5.98
C PRO A 10 17.10 20.24 -6.16
N ALA A 11 17.53 19.62 -7.26
CA ALA A 11 17.32 18.19 -7.45
C ALA A 11 17.82 17.48 -6.20
N LEU A 12 16.97 16.67 -5.56
CA LEU A 12 17.38 15.77 -4.49
C LEU A 12 18.54 14.92 -5.03
N ASP A 13 19.76 15.18 -4.56
CA ASP A 13 20.91 14.34 -4.85
C ASP A 13 20.80 13.07 -4.01
N VAL A 14 19.95 12.16 -4.46
CA VAL A 14 19.77 10.82 -3.90
C VAL A 14 20.92 9.94 -4.40
N SER A 15 22.16 10.26 -4.03
CA SER A 15 23.27 9.38 -4.37
C SER A 15 23.29 8.18 -3.40
N LEU A 16 22.73 7.06 -3.87
CA LEU A 16 23.18 5.72 -3.47
C LEU A 16 24.68 5.65 -3.82
N SER A 17 25.55 6.10 -2.93
CA SER A 17 26.99 6.13 -3.21
C SER A 17 27.57 4.73 -3.05
N VAL A 18 27.33 3.89 -4.06
CA VAL A 18 28.20 2.76 -4.35
C VAL A 18 29.62 3.32 -4.47
N PRO A 19 30.59 2.85 -3.67
CA PRO A 19 31.97 3.34 -3.73
C PRO A 19 32.46 3.41 -5.17
N GLU A 20 33.08 4.54 -5.55
CA GLU A 20 33.40 4.84 -6.95
C GLU A 20 34.22 3.72 -7.61
N GLN A 21 35.09 3.06 -6.83
CA GLN A 21 35.85 1.88 -7.25
C GLN A 21 34.97 0.74 -7.81
N PHE A 22 33.76 0.52 -7.29
CA PHE A 22 32.84 -0.51 -7.78
C PHE A 22 32.06 -0.06 -9.01
N LYS A 23 31.89 1.25 -9.24
CA LYS A 23 31.35 1.79 -10.50
C LYS A 23 32.39 1.72 -11.62
N THR A 24 33.63 2.12 -11.32
CA THR A 24 34.76 2.05 -12.25
C THR A 24 35.26 0.63 -12.49
N GLY A 25 35.00 -0.25 -11.51
CA GLY A 25 35.25 -1.68 -11.51
C GLY A 25 36.49 -2.13 -10.74
N VAL A 26 36.36 -3.25 -10.03
CA VAL A 26 37.39 -3.90 -9.21
C VAL A 26 37.75 -5.25 -9.82
N VAL A 27 39.03 -5.61 -9.83
CA VAL A 27 39.48 -6.90 -10.35
C VAL A 27 39.25 -7.98 -9.31
N PHE A 28 38.48 -9.01 -9.67
CA PHE A 28 38.33 -10.21 -8.87
C PHE A 28 38.82 -11.44 -9.65
N THR A 29 39.14 -12.52 -8.94
CA THR A 29 39.46 -13.81 -9.58
C THR A 29 38.18 -14.62 -9.76
N LYS A 30 37.70 -14.72 -10.99
CA LYS A 30 36.57 -15.59 -11.33
C LYS A 30 37.05 -17.03 -11.44
N ILE A 31 36.35 -17.95 -10.78
CA ILE A 31 36.62 -19.39 -10.85
C ILE A 31 35.51 -20.08 -11.65
N ASN A 32 35.87 -20.69 -12.78
CA ASN A 32 34.94 -21.43 -13.62
C ASN A 32 34.67 -22.83 -13.05
N SER A 33 33.63 -23.48 -13.57
CA SER A 33 33.28 -24.87 -13.19
C SER A 33 34.37 -25.89 -13.52
N ASP A 34 35.23 -25.59 -14.52
CA ASP A 34 36.42 -26.38 -14.85
C ASP A 34 37.65 -26.03 -14.00
N ARG A 35 37.44 -25.28 -12.89
CA ARG A 35 38.45 -24.78 -11.94
C ARG A 35 39.48 -23.82 -12.54
N LYS A 36 39.30 -23.37 -13.80
CA LYS A 36 40.14 -22.32 -14.35
C LYS A 36 39.85 -20.99 -13.67
N GLN A 37 40.92 -20.33 -13.27
CA GLN A 37 40.87 -19.02 -12.66
C GLN A 37 41.19 -17.96 -13.70
N LYS A 38 40.42 -16.88 -13.69
CA LYS A 38 40.65 -15.72 -14.56
C LYS A 38 40.48 -14.45 -13.76
N GLN A 39 41.45 -13.53 -13.86
CA GLN A 39 41.28 -12.17 -13.35
C GLN A 39 40.28 -11.44 -14.25
N VAL A 40 39.22 -10.91 -13.66
CA VAL A 40 38.15 -10.23 -14.37
C VAL A 40 37.77 -8.98 -13.61
N LYS A 41 37.64 -7.86 -14.32
CA LYS A 41 37.16 -6.60 -13.76
C LYS A 41 35.63 -6.64 -13.64
N PHE A 42 35.12 -6.54 -12.42
CA PHE A 42 33.70 -6.47 -12.10
C PHE A 42 33.30 -5.04 -11.77
N ARG A 43 32.18 -4.57 -12.32
CA ARG A 43 31.58 -3.27 -12.02
C ARG A 43 30.10 -3.39 -11.69
N LEU A 44 29.59 -2.49 -10.85
CA LEU A 44 28.18 -2.37 -10.53
C LEU A 44 27.56 -1.24 -11.35
N ASP A 45 26.54 -1.57 -12.13
CA ASP A 45 25.70 -0.62 -12.85
C ASP A 45 24.46 -0.38 -11.98
N VAL A 46 24.47 0.75 -11.27
CA VAL A 46 23.44 1.08 -10.28
C VAL A 46 22.12 1.41 -10.97
N ASP A 47 22.19 2.12 -12.10
CA ASP A 47 21.01 2.59 -12.85
C ASP A 47 20.23 1.42 -13.45
N GLN A 48 20.92 0.38 -13.90
CA GLN A 48 20.30 -0.83 -14.46
C GLN A 48 20.20 -2.00 -13.48
N GLY A 49 20.73 -1.87 -12.26
CA GLY A 49 20.76 -2.95 -11.26
C GLY A 49 21.52 -4.20 -11.75
N GLN A 50 22.71 -4.03 -12.31
CA GLN A 50 23.50 -5.13 -12.90
C GLN A 50 24.91 -5.23 -12.32
N ILE A 51 25.37 -6.47 -12.11
CA ILE A 51 26.79 -6.79 -11.92
C ILE A 51 27.36 -7.15 -13.30
N LEU A 52 28.34 -6.39 -13.75
CA LEU A 52 28.94 -6.49 -15.06
C LEU A 52 30.39 -6.92 -14.98
N TRP A 53 30.86 -7.70 -15.95
CA TRP A 53 32.25 -8.07 -16.07
C TRP A 53 32.69 -8.29 -17.51
N GLU A 54 33.96 -8.00 -17.78
CA GLU A 54 34.53 -8.13 -19.12
C GLU A 54 34.65 -9.61 -19.52
N SER A 55 33.94 -10.00 -20.57
CA SER A 55 34.08 -11.32 -21.19
C SER A 55 33.75 -11.27 -22.67
N ASN A 56 34.25 -12.24 -23.45
CA ASN A 56 34.02 -12.34 -24.90
C ASN A 56 32.53 -12.40 -25.30
N LYS A 57 31.60 -12.63 -24.35
CA LYS A 57 30.15 -12.69 -24.58
C LYS A 57 29.34 -11.69 -23.75
N TYR A 58 29.98 -10.64 -23.22
CA TYR A 58 29.41 -9.70 -22.26
C TYR A 58 28.92 -10.40 -20.97
N GLY A 59 29.65 -10.21 -19.88
CA GLY A 59 29.33 -10.80 -18.60
C GLY A 59 28.36 -9.91 -17.84
N ALA A 60 27.12 -10.36 -17.63
CA ALA A 60 26.13 -9.61 -16.86
C ALA A 60 25.29 -10.54 -15.98
N VAL A 61 25.00 -10.08 -14.78
CA VAL A 61 23.99 -10.62 -13.86
C VAL A 61 23.10 -9.47 -13.45
N LEU A 62 21.81 -9.57 -13.74
CA LEU A 62 20.79 -8.66 -13.21
C LEU A 62 20.58 -9.00 -11.73
N VAL A 63 20.65 -8.02 -10.84
CA VAL A 63 20.55 -8.23 -9.39
C VAL A 63 19.21 -8.90 -9.03
N GLU A 64 18.12 -8.55 -9.72
CA GLU A 64 16.79 -9.19 -9.56
C GLU A 64 16.77 -10.70 -9.87
N THR A 65 17.71 -11.21 -10.67
CA THR A 65 17.77 -12.63 -11.05
C THR A 65 18.55 -13.47 -10.04
N ILE A 66 19.24 -12.82 -9.11
CA ILE A 66 20.00 -13.48 -8.05
C ILE A 66 19.02 -14.14 -7.08
N LYS A 67 19.26 -15.42 -6.80
CA LYS A 67 18.48 -16.21 -5.85
C LYS A 67 19.18 -16.38 -4.53
N GLU A 68 20.51 -16.43 -4.56
CA GLU A 68 21.30 -16.65 -3.36
C GLU A 68 22.71 -16.07 -3.52
N PHE A 69 23.19 -15.41 -2.46
CA PHE A 69 24.59 -15.07 -2.27
C PHE A 69 25.14 -15.88 -1.10
N ARG A 70 26.23 -16.60 -1.34
CA ARG A 70 26.91 -17.40 -0.31
C ARG A 70 28.30 -16.82 -0.07
N THR A 71 28.56 -16.47 1.17
CA THR A 71 29.88 -16.06 1.70
C THR A 71 30.12 -16.75 3.04
N GLY A 72 31.38 -16.73 3.52
CA GLY A 72 31.75 -17.33 4.79
C GLY A 72 31.39 -18.82 4.86
N SER A 73 30.91 -19.30 6.02
CA SER A 73 30.56 -20.71 6.22
C SER A 73 29.58 -21.27 5.20
N ASN A 74 28.68 -20.44 4.66
CA ASN A 74 27.66 -20.86 3.69
C ASN A 74 28.26 -21.15 2.30
N ALA A 75 29.45 -20.62 2.01
CA ALA A 75 30.16 -20.85 0.76
C ALA A 75 31.22 -21.96 0.87
N ALA A 76 31.42 -22.55 2.06
CA ALA A 76 32.48 -23.51 2.32
C ALA A 76 32.37 -24.77 1.45
N TYR A 77 31.14 -25.24 1.21
CA TYR A 77 30.89 -26.38 0.33
C TYR A 77 31.26 -26.05 -1.13
N ASP A 78 30.84 -24.90 -1.64
CA ASP A 78 31.11 -24.47 -3.01
C ASP A 78 32.62 -24.24 -3.23
N LEU A 79 33.29 -23.66 -2.23
CA LEU A 79 34.74 -23.48 -2.22
C LEU A 79 35.48 -24.82 -2.27
N ALA A 80 35.05 -25.81 -1.47
CA ALA A 80 35.63 -27.15 -1.46
C ALA A 80 35.42 -27.89 -2.79
N GLN A 81 34.25 -27.78 -3.42
CA GLN A 81 33.96 -28.37 -4.74
C GLN A 81 34.89 -27.84 -5.83
N LEU A 82 35.26 -26.57 -5.74
CA LEU A 82 36.21 -25.92 -6.65
C LEU A 82 37.68 -26.25 -6.36
N GLY A 83 37.97 -26.97 -5.27
CA GLY A 83 39.32 -27.37 -4.89
C GLY A 83 40.19 -26.22 -4.37
N LEU A 84 39.57 -25.16 -3.84
CA LEU A 84 40.27 -24.01 -3.27
C LEU A 84 40.56 -24.24 -1.77
N PRO A 85 41.63 -23.64 -1.23
CA PRO A 85 41.98 -23.79 0.19
C PRO A 85 41.00 -23.02 1.07
N PHE A 86 40.71 -23.55 2.27
CA PHE A 86 39.79 -22.90 3.22
C PHE A 86 40.25 -21.50 3.66
N SER A 87 41.54 -21.19 3.54
CA SER A 87 42.09 -19.84 3.75
C SER A 87 41.51 -18.78 2.82
N ASP A 88 40.95 -19.19 1.67
CA ASP A 88 40.31 -18.30 0.70
C ASP A 88 38.84 -18.00 1.04
N LEU A 89 38.24 -18.73 1.99
CA LEU A 89 36.83 -18.56 2.36
C LEU A 89 36.44 -17.13 2.77
N PRO A 90 37.27 -16.36 3.51
CA PRO A 90 36.94 -14.97 3.86
C PRO A 90 36.90 -14.01 2.65
N ARG A 91 37.35 -14.45 1.47
CA ARG A 91 37.38 -13.67 0.23
C ARG A 91 36.50 -14.28 -0.86
N PHE A 92 35.86 -15.42 -0.60
CA PHE A 92 35.13 -16.17 -1.61
C PHE A 92 33.64 -15.88 -1.56
N ILE A 93 33.06 -15.69 -2.74
CA ILE A 93 31.62 -15.52 -2.95
C ILE A 93 31.12 -16.45 -4.04
N SER A 94 29.99 -17.11 -3.76
CA SER A 94 29.23 -17.87 -4.75
C SER A 94 27.86 -17.25 -4.93
N THR A 95 27.58 -16.77 -6.13
CA THR A 95 26.31 -16.15 -6.51
C THR A 95 25.51 -17.09 -7.39
N ILE A 96 24.33 -17.47 -6.93
CA ILE A 96 23.39 -18.31 -7.69
C ILE A 96 22.31 -17.40 -8.28
N TYR A 97 22.14 -17.46 -9.59
CA TYR A 97 21.20 -16.62 -10.33
C TYR A 97 20.52 -17.38 -11.47
N ILE A 98 19.37 -16.89 -11.92
CA ILE A 98 18.63 -17.49 -13.03
C ILE A 98 18.94 -16.74 -14.33
N ARG A 99 19.37 -17.47 -15.36
CA ARG A 99 19.52 -16.93 -16.72
C ARG A 99 18.82 -17.84 -17.71
N SER A 100 17.86 -17.29 -18.46
CA SER A 100 17.05 -18.01 -19.45
C SER A 100 16.38 -19.27 -18.85
N GLY A 101 15.80 -19.13 -17.66
CA GLY A 101 15.10 -20.21 -16.95
C GLY A 101 15.99 -21.28 -16.31
N SER A 102 17.33 -21.17 -16.43
CA SER A 102 18.28 -22.11 -15.84
C SER A 102 19.08 -21.47 -14.71
N TYR A 103 19.33 -22.23 -13.64
CA TYR A 103 20.25 -21.82 -12.57
C TYR A 103 21.69 -21.77 -13.09
N LYS A 104 22.39 -20.70 -12.73
CA LYS A 104 23.80 -20.47 -13.01
C LYS A 104 24.48 -20.06 -11.71
N THR A 105 25.77 -20.37 -11.62
CA THR A 105 26.61 -20.02 -10.48
C THR A 105 27.78 -19.18 -10.97
N LEU A 106 28.03 -18.07 -10.28
CA LEU A 106 29.19 -17.22 -10.46
C LEU A 106 30.03 -17.33 -9.18
N ASN A 107 31.20 -17.94 -9.29
CA ASN A 107 32.14 -18.10 -8.17
C ASN A 107 33.31 -17.14 -8.35
N VAL A 108 33.58 -16.34 -7.33
CA VAL A 108 34.55 -15.25 -7.41
C VAL A 108 35.33 -15.15 -6.10
N LEU A 109 36.62 -14.82 -6.21
CA LEU A 109 37.49 -14.50 -5.10
C LEU A 109 37.87 -13.01 -5.14
N ALA A 110 37.55 -12.29 -4.07
CA ALA A 110 37.94 -10.91 -3.87
C ALA A 110 39.46 -10.78 -3.64
N PRO A 111 40.08 -9.65 -4.01
CA PRO A 111 41.49 -9.38 -3.71
C PRO A 111 41.80 -9.51 -2.22
N THR A 112 40.93 -8.93 -1.39
CA THR A 112 41.05 -8.91 0.07
C THR A 112 39.68 -9.15 0.73
N PRO A 113 39.65 -9.59 2.01
CA PRO A 113 38.40 -9.74 2.73
C PRO A 113 37.65 -8.41 2.89
N GLU A 114 38.40 -7.31 3.00
CA GLU A 114 37.83 -5.97 3.10
C GLU A 114 37.10 -5.56 1.82
N ILE A 115 37.66 -5.86 0.64
CA ILE A 115 36.98 -5.61 -0.63
C ILE A 115 35.70 -6.45 -0.75
N LEU A 116 35.72 -7.72 -0.29
CA LEU A 116 34.50 -8.53 -0.25
C LEU A 116 33.45 -7.90 0.66
N ARG A 117 33.84 -7.47 1.86
CA ARG A 117 32.94 -6.82 2.82
C ARG A 117 32.35 -5.51 2.29
N GLN A 118 33.14 -4.71 1.59
CA GLN A 118 32.69 -3.49 0.93
C GLN A 118 31.76 -3.79 -0.25
N TRP A 119 32.01 -4.89 -0.98
CA TRP A 119 31.14 -5.37 -2.04
C TRP A 119 29.78 -5.83 -1.50
N GLU A 120 29.76 -6.59 -0.41
CA GLU A 120 28.52 -6.99 0.31
C GLU A 120 27.75 -5.77 0.82
N LYS A 121 28.43 -4.76 1.36
CA LYS A 121 27.79 -3.52 1.85
C LYS A 121 27.33 -2.57 0.74
N ALA A 122 27.93 -2.67 -0.45
CA ALA A 122 27.50 -1.93 -1.62
C ALA A 122 26.19 -2.49 -2.23
N GLU A 123 25.66 -3.59 -1.68
CA GLU A 123 24.38 -4.15 -2.09
C GLU A 123 23.22 -3.26 -1.63
N CYS A 124 22.60 -2.60 -2.61
CA CYS A 124 21.29 -1.92 -2.70
C CYS A 124 20.77 -1.03 -1.55
N PHE A 125 21.00 -1.36 -0.28
CA PHE A 125 20.48 -0.62 0.87
C PHE A 125 21.56 -0.14 1.86
N GLY A 126 22.81 -0.65 1.81
CA GLY A 126 23.90 -0.21 2.69
C GLY A 126 23.50 -0.14 4.18
N ASN A 127 23.82 0.97 4.86
CA ASN A 127 23.44 1.21 6.27
C ASN A 127 22.03 1.82 6.43
N ARG A 128 21.18 1.77 5.39
CA ARG A 128 19.82 2.32 5.42
C ARG A 128 18.80 1.31 5.92
N LEU A 129 19.07 0.00 5.88
CA LEU A 129 18.24 -0.99 6.57
C LEU A 129 18.40 -0.85 8.07
N VAL A 130 17.28 -0.91 8.79
CA VAL A 130 17.29 -0.96 10.26
C VAL A 130 17.53 -2.39 10.71
N HIS A 131 18.53 -2.58 11.57
CA HIS A 131 18.87 -3.88 12.14
C HIS A 131 18.68 -3.89 13.66
N ASP A 132 18.46 -5.08 14.22
CA ASP A 132 18.35 -5.28 15.68
C ASP A 132 19.64 -4.86 16.42
N GLU A 133 20.79 -4.90 15.74
CA GLU A 133 22.06 -4.41 16.29
C GLU A 133 22.06 -2.89 16.55
N ASP A 134 21.26 -2.11 15.80
CA ASP A 134 21.08 -0.68 16.06
C ASP A 134 20.29 -0.43 17.37
N LEU A 135 19.68 -1.46 17.94
CA LEU A 135 18.96 -1.43 19.22
C LEU A 135 19.76 -2.02 20.40
N LEU A 136 20.99 -2.48 20.16
CA LEU A 136 21.88 -2.97 21.22
C LEU A 136 22.60 -1.79 21.88
N GLN A 137 22.39 -1.62 23.19
CA GLN A 137 23.20 -0.74 24.02
C GLN A 137 24.15 -1.64 24.85
N ASP A 138 25.46 -1.49 24.65
CA ASP A 138 26.51 -2.17 25.41
C ASP A 138 26.43 -3.71 25.45
N GLY A 139 25.96 -4.35 24.37
CA GLY A 139 25.97 -5.81 24.24
C GLY A 139 24.92 -6.56 25.08
N MET A 140 23.95 -5.85 25.65
CA MET A 140 22.81 -6.42 26.39
C MET A 140 21.61 -6.70 25.46
N PRO A 141 20.77 -7.71 25.76
CA PRO A 141 19.61 -8.07 24.92
C PRO A 141 18.65 -6.89 24.73
N LYS A 142 18.09 -6.82 23.51
CA LYS A 142 17.15 -5.84 22.94
C LYS A 142 16.52 -4.89 23.97
N LYS A 143 16.85 -3.60 23.87
CA LYS A 143 16.13 -2.55 24.60
C LYS A 143 14.65 -2.69 24.28
N LYS A 144 13.80 -2.78 25.32
CA LYS A 144 12.34 -2.85 25.15
C LYS A 144 11.88 -1.67 24.30
N ILE A 145 11.09 -1.94 23.27
CA ILE A 145 10.50 -0.90 22.42
C ILE A 145 9.24 -0.42 23.12
N ASP A 146 9.29 0.78 23.69
CA ASP A 146 8.13 1.36 24.38
C ASP A 146 7.18 2.08 23.42
N ALA A 147 7.71 2.60 22.30
CA ALA A 147 6.95 3.26 21.24
C ALA A 147 7.70 3.16 19.90
N LEU A 148 6.96 3.32 18.80
CA LEU A 148 7.56 3.42 17.47
C LEU A 148 8.34 4.73 17.32
N PRO A 149 9.47 4.73 16.60
CA PRO A 149 10.24 5.94 16.32
C PRO A 149 9.44 6.90 15.42
N SER A 150 9.77 8.18 15.51
CA SER A 150 9.23 9.21 14.62
C SER A 150 9.71 9.04 13.18
N VAL A 151 8.95 9.60 12.22
CA VAL A 151 9.34 9.63 10.80
C VAL A 151 10.69 10.34 10.61
N GLU A 152 10.94 11.44 11.33
CA GLU A 152 12.21 12.17 11.22
C GLU A 152 13.40 11.34 11.74
N SER A 153 13.22 10.58 12.83
CA SER A 153 14.27 9.68 13.32
C SER A 153 14.55 8.49 12.39
N LEU A 154 13.62 8.15 11.49
CA LEU A 154 13.77 7.11 10.49
C LEU A 154 14.05 7.68 9.09
N LYS A 155 14.41 8.96 8.98
CA LYS A 155 14.71 9.58 7.70
C LYS A 155 15.82 8.83 6.96
N GLU A 156 15.56 8.56 5.69
CA GLU A 156 16.44 7.76 4.81
C GLU A 156 16.66 6.30 5.26
N LYS A 157 15.84 5.78 6.18
CA LYS A 157 15.88 4.38 6.60
C LYS A 157 14.80 3.54 5.92
N PHE A 158 15.11 2.27 5.70
CA PHE A 158 14.20 1.26 5.20
C PHE A 158 13.88 0.28 6.32
N LEU A 159 12.58 0.07 6.55
CA LEU A 159 12.07 -0.92 7.49
C LEU A 159 11.67 -2.19 6.75
N LEU A 160 12.04 -3.35 7.27
CA LEU A 160 11.54 -4.62 6.78
C LEU A 160 10.33 -5.08 7.57
N LYS A 161 9.21 -5.28 6.86
CA LYS A 161 7.99 -5.86 7.42
C LYS A 161 7.83 -7.30 6.93
N ALA A 162 7.81 -8.25 7.84
CA ALA A 162 7.48 -9.65 7.56
C ALA A 162 6.89 -10.35 8.78
N LYS A 163 6.26 -11.51 8.58
CA LYS A 163 5.83 -12.36 9.70
C LYS A 163 7.06 -12.93 10.38
N ASN A 164 7.26 -12.63 11.66
CA ASN A 164 8.33 -13.25 12.43
C ASN A 164 7.84 -14.61 12.95
N LEU A 165 8.29 -15.70 12.31
CA LEU A 165 7.84 -17.06 12.61
C LEU A 165 8.27 -17.51 14.02
N TYR A 166 9.35 -16.96 14.58
CA TYR A 166 9.80 -17.26 15.95
C TYR A 166 8.88 -16.64 17.02
N VAL A 167 8.38 -15.43 16.78
CA VAL A 167 7.45 -14.74 17.67
C VAL A 167 6.07 -15.41 17.65
N ILE A 168 5.62 -15.83 16.47
CA ILE A 168 4.32 -16.51 16.30
C ILE A 168 4.30 -17.84 17.05
N ASP A 169 5.36 -18.65 16.93
CA ASP A 169 5.45 -19.95 17.59
C ASP A 169 5.52 -19.82 19.12
N SER A 170 6.34 -18.89 19.64
CA SER A 170 6.44 -18.63 21.09
C SER A 170 5.10 -18.22 21.69
N ALA A 171 4.35 -17.38 20.96
CA ALA A 171 3.04 -16.94 21.39
C ALA A 171 1.96 -18.03 21.25
N ALA A 172 2.11 -18.98 20.31
CA ALA A 172 1.25 -20.16 20.21
C ALA A 172 1.54 -21.17 21.34
N THR A 173 2.82 -21.35 21.70
CA THR A 173 3.24 -22.18 22.84
C THR A 173 2.76 -21.61 24.18
N ALA A 174 2.79 -20.29 24.37
CA ALA A 174 2.26 -19.64 25.57
C ALA A 174 0.74 -19.84 25.73
N LEU A 175 -0.03 -19.81 24.64
CA LEU A 175 -1.48 -20.07 24.64
C LEU A 175 -1.84 -21.53 24.94
N LEU A 176 -0.97 -22.49 24.57
CA LEU A 176 -1.14 -23.91 24.89
C LEU A 176 -0.80 -24.22 26.36
N ALA A 177 -0.05 -23.35 27.04
CA ALA A 177 0.32 -23.52 28.44
C ALA A 177 -0.77 -23.05 29.43
N THR A 178 -1.71 -22.21 28.98
CA THR A 178 -2.90 -21.80 29.75
C THR A 178 -4.00 -22.86 29.54
N ASN A 179 -4.11 -23.83 30.45
CA ASN A 179 -5.05 -24.97 30.41
C ASN A 179 -6.53 -24.56 30.39
N THR A 180 -7.03 -24.08 29.26
CA THR A 180 -8.48 -23.96 28.99
C THR A 180 -8.77 -24.73 27.70
N PRO A 181 -9.62 -25.77 27.70
CA PRO A 181 -9.88 -26.53 26.49
C PRO A 181 -10.59 -25.63 25.46
N PRO A 182 -10.06 -25.47 24.24
CA PRO A 182 -10.81 -24.82 23.19
C PRO A 182 -11.97 -25.73 22.79
N ALA A 183 -13.19 -25.17 22.72
CA ALA A 183 -14.26 -25.80 21.95
C ALA A 183 -13.70 -26.12 20.56
N THR A 184 -13.84 -27.38 20.13
CA THR A 184 -13.28 -27.99 18.92
C THR A 184 -13.04 -27.00 17.78
N ILE A 185 -11.77 -26.62 17.60
CA ILE A 185 -11.27 -25.94 16.40
C ILE A 185 -10.58 -27.02 15.56
N GLU A 186 -11.17 -27.33 14.42
CA GLU A 186 -10.53 -28.17 13.41
C GLU A 186 -9.22 -27.51 12.95
N VAL A 187 -8.13 -28.28 13.02
CA VAL A 187 -6.81 -27.86 12.57
C VAL A 187 -6.80 -27.91 11.04
N GLU A 188 -7.09 -26.77 10.40
CA GLU A 188 -6.79 -26.59 8.98
C GLU A 188 -5.32 -26.18 8.76
N GLU A 189 -4.65 -26.94 7.89
CA GLU A 189 -3.34 -26.62 7.31
C GLU A 189 -3.37 -25.34 6.46
N PRO A 190 -2.20 -24.71 6.19
CA PRO A 190 -2.13 -23.28 5.90
C PRO A 190 -2.72 -22.93 4.53
N SER A 191 -3.88 -22.27 4.55
CA SER A 191 -4.45 -21.59 3.38
C SER A 191 -3.93 -20.15 3.31
N ASP A 192 -3.41 -19.78 2.14
CA ASP A 192 -3.50 -18.40 1.69
C ASP A 192 -4.94 -17.93 1.90
N THR A 193 -5.12 -16.78 2.54
CA THR A 193 -6.44 -16.22 2.84
C THR A 193 -7.18 -15.88 1.54
N SER A 194 -7.83 -16.88 0.94
CA SER A 194 -8.93 -16.71 0.01
C SER A 194 -10.21 -16.61 0.83
N ASP A 195 -10.76 -15.41 0.95
CA ASP A 195 -12.15 -15.20 1.39
C ASP A 195 -13.06 -15.96 0.42
N SER A 196 -13.74 -16.99 0.90
CA SER A 196 -14.84 -17.64 0.20
C SER A 196 -16.09 -17.62 1.04
N GLU A 197 -16.70 -16.44 1.16
CA GLU A 197 -18.12 -16.33 1.51
C GLU A 197 -18.75 -15.25 0.64
N ALA A 198 -19.47 -15.70 -0.38
CA ALA A 198 -20.50 -14.94 -1.08
C ALA A 198 -21.61 -15.94 -1.42
N GLU A 199 -22.85 -15.60 -1.06
CA GLU A 199 -24.02 -16.39 -1.43
C GLU A 199 -24.07 -16.59 -2.95
N PRO A 200 -24.27 -17.83 -3.45
CA PRO A 200 -24.16 -18.08 -4.87
C PRO A 200 -25.47 -17.73 -5.58
N THR A 201 -25.43 -16.74 -6.47
CA THR A 201 -26.36 -16.68 -7.60
C THR A 201 -25.97 -17.75 -8.63
N SER A 202 -26.97 -18.46 -9.15
CA SER A 202 -26.86 -19.74 -9.85
C SER A 202 -26.00 -19.76 -11.13
N LYS A 203 -25.56 -18.61 -11.66
CA LYS A 203 -24.75 -18.51 -12.89
C LYS A 203 -23.23 -18.60 -12.66
N VAL A 204 -22.72 -18.26 -11.48
CA VAL A 204 -21.27 -18.23 -11.18
C VAL A 204 -20.70 -19.63 -10.90
N ALA A 205 -21.52 -20.55 -10.39
CA ALA A 205 -21.12 -21.93 -10.10
C ALA A 205 -20.72 -22.73 -11.35
N LYS A 206 -21.32 -22.43 -12.51
CA LYS A 206 -21.13 -23.19 -13.75
C LYS A 206 -19.75 -22.92 -14.39
N VAL A 207 -19.28 -21.67 -14.34
CA VAL A 207 -17.97 -21.25 -14.87
C VAL A 207 -16.81 -21.77 -14.01
N ARG A 208 -17.01 -21.86 -12.69
CA ARG A 208 -15.99 -22.36 -11.73
C ARG A 208 -15.73 -23.87 -11.88
N GLY A 209 -16.73 -24.63 -12.33
CA GLY A 209 -16.61 -26.07 -12.60
C GLY A 209 -15.77 -26.39 -13.85
N GLU A 210 -15.88 -25.57 -14.89
CA GLU A 210 -15.16 -25.79 -16.16
C GLU A 210 -13.66 -25.48 -16.04
N ILE A 211 -13.28 -24.47 -15.23
CA ILE A 211 -11.87 -24.10 -15.01
C ILE A 211 -11.13 -25.17 -14.18
N LYS A 212 -11.79 -25.78 -13.18
CA LYS A 212 -11.22 -26.89 -12.39
C LYS A 212 -11.05 -28.18 -13.22
N SER A 213 -12.00 -28.44 -14.12
CA SER A 213 -11.94 -29.56 -15.07
C SER A 213 -10.75 -29.44 -16.04
N PHE A 214 -10.45 -28.22 -16.49
CA PHE A 214 -9.35 -27.95 -17.41
C PHE A 214 -7.96 -28.08 -16.73
N GLY A 215 -7.81 -27.60 -15.50
CA GLY A 215 -6.57 -27.74 -14.72
C GLY A 215 -6.20 -29.19 -14.39
N ASN A 216 -7.20 -30.04 -14.13
CA ASN A 216 -6.99 -31.46 -13.87
C ASN A 216 -6.62 -32.24 -15.16
N LYS A 217 -7.12 -31.84 -16.33
CA LYS A 217 -6.75 -32.45 -17.63
C LYS A 217 -5.31 -32.13 -18.06
N LEU A 218 -4.82 -30.92 -17.78
CA LEU A 218 -3.43 -30.51 -18.05
C LEU A 218 -2.41 -31.22 -17.15
N ARG A 219 -2.80 -31.57 -15.92
CA ARG A 219 -1.94 -32.30 -14.98
C ARG A 219 -1.79 -33.79 -15.33
N ALA A 220 -2.79 -34.37 -16.01
CA ALA A 220 -2.78 -35.76 -16.46
C ALA A 220 -1.94 -35.99 -17.73
N THR A 221 -1.66 -34.96 -18.53
CA THR A 221 -0.99 -35.07 -19.84
C THR A 221 0.54 -34.92 -19.80
N PHE A 222 1.11 -34.35 -18.73
CA PHE A 222 2.56 -34.05 -18.63
C PHE A 222 3.32 -34.79 -17.51
N GLY A 223 2.73 -35.84 -16.92
CA GLY A 223 3.40 -36.69 -15.94
C GLY A 223 4.34 -37.71 -16.59
N SER A 224 5.64 -37.43 -16.62
CA SER A 224 6.67 -38.39 -17.03
C SER A 224 6.75 -39.59 -16.06
N LYS A 225 6.75 -40.79 -16.62
CA LYS A 225 6.71 -42.11 -15.96
C LYS A 225 7.87 -42.32 -14.97
N LYS A 226 7.58 -42.81 -13.75
CA LYS A 226 8.56 -43.52 -12.91
C LYS A 226 8.25 -45.01 -12.90
N GLY A 227 9.22 -45.80 -13.36
CA GLY A 227 9.24 -47.26 -13.25
C GLY A 227 9.47 -47.72 -11.80
N SER A 228 8.98 -48.92 -11.52
CA SER A 228 8.99 -49.62 -10.24
C SER A 228 10.36 -50.20 -9.86
N ARG A 229 10.74 -50.09 -8.58
CA ARG A 229 11.66 -50.99 -7.86
C ARG A 229 11.44 -50.86 -6.33
N PRO A 230 11.87 -51.84 -5.51
CA PRO A 230 11.03 -52.42 -4.46
C PRO A 230 11.19 -51.73 -3.10
N THR A 231 10.19 -51.96 -2.26
CA THR A 231 9.98 -51.44 -0.91
C THR A 231 11.11 -51.82 0.06
N THR A 232 11.74 -50.80 0.65
CA THR A 232 12.46 -50.90 1.94
C THR A 232 11.86 -49.83 2.86
N PRO A 233 11.59 -50.11 4.15
CA PRO A 233 10.97 -49.12 5.02
C PRO A 233 12.02 -48.08 5.39
N SER A 234 11.89 -46.87 4.83
CA SER A 234 12.68 -45.72 5.28
C SER A 234 11.77 -44.79 6.09
N ASN A 235 12.24 -44.49 7.29
CA ASN A 235 11.67 -43.56 8.25
C ASN A 235 11.73 -42.15 7.66
N ASP A 236 10.66 -41.74 6.96
CA ASP A 236 10.63 -40.51 6.17
C ASP A 236 10.28 -39.29 7.07
N GLN A 237 11.17 -38.97 8.02
CA GLN A 237 11.16 -37.65 8.65
C GLN A 237 11.70 -36.63 7.64
N ARG A 238 10.80 -36.03 6.85
CA ARG A 238 11.18 -34.85 6.07
C ARG A 238 11.69 -33.78 7.03
N PRO A 239 12.88 -33.19 6.78
CA PRO A 239 13.39 -32.13 7.63
C PRO A 239 12.37 -30.97 7.65
N PRO A 240 12.09 -30.37 8.82
CA PRO A 240 11.14 -29.28 8.93
C PRO A 240 11.55 -28.13 8.00
N LYS A 241 10.58 -27.53 7.30
CA LYS A 241 10.83 -26.38 6.43
C LYS A 241 11.54 -25.29 7.25
N PRO A 242 12.67 -24.73 6.78
CA PRO A 242 13.42 -23.74 7.53
C PRO A 242 12.57 -22.49 7.81
N LYS A 243 12.45 -22.12 9.09
CA LYS A 243 11.50 -21.15 9.65
C LYS A 243 11.91 -19.67 9.49
N MET A 244 12.57 -19.29 8.39
CA MET A 244 13.26 -18.00 8.15
C MET A 244 14.73 -17.98 8.63
N SER A 245 15.59 -17.28 7.90
CA SER A 245 16.99 -17.04 8.30
C SER A 245 17.06 -16.04 9.45
N ILE A 246 17.96 -16.26 10.42
CA ILE A 246 18.23 -15.34 11.53
C ILE A 246 18.63 -13.94 11.01
N LYS A 247 19.39 -13.88 9.89
CA LYS A 247 19.75 -12.61 9.27
C LYS A 247 18.51 -11.82 8.80
N LEU A 248 17.51 -12.51 8.24
CA LEU A 248 16.28 -11.86 7.82
C LEU A 248 15.39 -11.50 9.02
N ALA A 249 15.35 -12.35 10.05
CA ALA A 249 14.61 -12.05 11.27
C ALA A 249 15.17 -10.80 11.99
N SER A 250 16.50 -10.62 11.99
CA SER A 250 17.17 -9.46 12.60
C SER A 250 16.85 -8.11 11.94
N LEU A 251 16.25 -8.12 10.75
CA LEU A 251 15.82 -6.91 10.03
C LEU A 251 14.39 -6.50 10.41
N ILE A 252 13.61 -7.39 11.04
CA ILE A 252 12.21 -7.14 11.38
C ILE A 252 12.14 -6.49 12.76
N VAL A 253 12.49 -5.21 12.82
CA VAL A 253 12.67 -4.49 14.08
C VAL A 253 11.38 -3.84 14.57
N TYR A 254 10.87 -2.84 13.84
CA TYR A 254 9.70 -2.04 14.22
C TYR A 254 8.39 -2.46 13.55
N THR A 255 8.42 -3.45 12.66
CA THR A 255 7.25 -3.87 11.86
C THR A 255 7.10 -5.39 11.83
N VAL A 256 7.07 -5.98 13.02
CA VAL A 256 6.89 -7.42 13.25
C VAL A 256 5.47 -7.83 12.91
N GLY A 257 5.29 -8.55 11.81
CA GLY A 257 3.98 -9.00 11.37
C GLY A 257 3.41 -10.09 12.28
N VAL A 258 2.25 -9.82 12.90
CA VAL A 258 1.54 -10.78 13.76
C VAL A 258 0.08 -10.96 13.33
N LYS A 259 -0.56 -12.04 13.82
CA LYS A 259 -1.99 -12.26 13.63
C LYS A 259 -2.78 -11.41 14.63
N CYS A 260 -3.82 -10.72 14.16
CA CYS A 260 -4.79 -10.07 15.03
C CYS A 260 -5.69 -11.12 15.69
N ARG A 261 -5.60 -11.25 17.02
CA ARG A 261 -6.34 -12.18 17.89
C ARG A 261 -7.56 -11.54 18.55
N GLY A 262 -7.99 -10.38 18.05
CA GLY A 262 -8.97 -9.51 18.72
C GLY A 262 -8.29 -8.28 19.30
N LEU A 263 -9.10 -7.28 19.66
CA LEU A 263 -8.66 -6.05 20.28
C LEU A 263 -9.25 -5.96 21.69
N PRO A 264 -8.49 -5.47 22.68
CA PRO A 264 -9.06 -5.10 23.96
C PRO A 264 -10.09 -3.98 23.78
N PRO A 265 -11.18 -3.96 24.57
CA PRO A 265 -12.18 -2.90 24.50
C PRO A 265 -11.57 -1.53 24.79
N ALA A 266 -12.05 -0.52 24.07
CA ALA A 266 -11.55 0.85 24.15
C ALA A 266 -11.73 1.45 25.56
N THR A 267 -12.88 1.16 26.16
CA THR A 267 -13.24 1.49 27.55
C THR A 267 -13.38 0.19 28.35
N PRO A 268 -12.59 -0.03 29.42
CA PRO A 268 -12.77 -1.18 30.30
C PRO A 268 -14.17 -1.20 30.91
N ILE A 269 -14.80 -2.37 30.97
CA ILE A 269 -16.03 -2.57 31.73
C ILE A 269 -15.64 -2.58 33.22
N ASP A 270 -16.29 -1.74 34.03
CA ASP A 270 -16.05 -1.62 35.48
C ASP A 270 -14.60 -1.30 35.89
N GLY A 271 -13.81 -0.71 34.99
CA GLY A 271 -12.41 -0.36 35.25
C GLY A 271 -11.43 -1.54 35.26
N VAL A 272 -11.91 -2.76 35.03
CA VAL A 272 -11.10 -3.98 35.01
C VAL A 272 -10.80 -4.36 33.55
N GLN A 273 -9.52 -4.36 33.18
CA GLN A 273 -9.11 -5.00 31.92
C GLN A 273 -9.31 -6.51 32.08
N SER A 274 -9.99 -7.13 31.11
CA SER A 274 -10.10 -8.59 31.07
C SER A 274 -8.70 -9.20 31.11
N GLU A 275 -8.42 -10.06 32.10
CA GLU A 275 -7.13 -10.75 32.23
C GLU A 275 -6.77 -11.56 30.98
N HIS A 276 -7.75 -11.89 30.14
CA HIS A 276 -7.59 -12.67 28.91
C HIS A 276 -7.52 -11.79 27.65
N ALA A 277 -7.46 -10.46 27.80
CA ALA A 277 -7.34 -9.56 26.68
C ALA A 277 -6.00 -9.77 25.95
N PRO A 278 -6.00 -9.80 24.60
CA PRO A 278 -4.77 -10.00 23.85
C PRO A 278 -3.84 -8.78 24.00
N HIS A 279 -2.60 -9.03 24.39
CA HIS A 279 -1.52 -8.03 24.48
C HIS A 279 -0.68 -8.01 23.20
N TYR A 280 -0.28 -6.82 22.75
CA TYR A 280 0.57 -6.63 21.56
C TYR A 280 1.68 -5.62 21.86
N GLU A 281 2.92 -5.99 21.56
CA GLU A 281 4.08 -5.09 21.62
C GLU A 281 4.01 -3.98 20.56
N PRO A 282 4.61 -2.80 20.80
CA PRO A 282 4.52 -1.65 19.87
C PRO A 282 5.04 -1.94 18.45
N GLU A 283 6.03 -2.82 18.29
CA GLU A 283 6.53 -3.23 16.97
C GLU A 283 5.59 -4.17 16.20
N HIS A 284 4.53 -4.67 16.82
CA HIS A 284 3.58 -5.55 16.17
C HIS A 284 2.71 -4.81 15.16
N ILE A 285 2.71 -5.29 13.92
CA ILE A 285 1.86 -4.77 12.82
C ILE A 285 0.85 -5.83 12.37
N PHE A 286 -0.40 -5.41 12.25
CA PHE A 286 -1.47 -6.25 11.70
C PHE A 286 -1.55 -6.13 10.18
N SER A 287 -2.05 -7.16 9.53
CA SER A 287 -2.43 -7.11 8.12
C SER A 287 -3.83 -7.69 7.96
N LEU A 288 -4.78 -6.84 7.64
CA LEU A 288 -6.20 -7.15 7.56
C LEU A 288 -6.68 -6.97 6.12
N SER A 289 -7.48 -7.92 5.62
CA SER A 289 -8.22 -7.71 4.37
C SER A 289 -9.24 -6.59 4.58
N GLU A 290 -9.64 -5.90 3.50
CA GLU A 290 -10.66 -4.84 3.56
C GLU A 290 -11.93 -5.32 4.30
N ASN A 291 -12.40 -6.55 4.03
CA ASN A 291 -13.59 -7.11 4.65
C ASN A 291 -13.41 -7.31 6.17
N LYS A 292 -12.25 -7.81 6.60
CA LYS A 292 -11.96 -8.02 8.02
C LYS A 292 -11.85 -6.69 8.76
N ALA A 293 -11.18 -5.71 8.15
CA ALA A 293 -11.05 -4.37 8.72
C ALA A 293 -12.43 -3.70 8.84
N LYS A 294 -13.26 -3.73 7.79
CA LYS A 294 -14.63 -3.17 7.83
C LYS A 294 -15.49 -3.80 8.91
N ARG A 295 -15.43 -5.14 9.04
CA ARG A 295 -16.14 -5.85 10.11
C ARG A 295 -15.68 -5.39 11.49
N MET A 296 -14.37 -5.31 11.73
CA MET A 296 -13.84 -4.83 13.01
C MET A 296 -14.25 -3.38 13.33
N ILE A 297 -14.25 -2.50 12.33
CA ILE A 297 -14.69 -1.10 12.48
C ILE A 297 -16.18 -1.05 12.82
N LYS A 298 -17.01 -1.85 12.13
CA LYS A 298 -18.44 -1.93 12.40
C LYS A 298 -18.75 -2.49 13.78
N ASP A 299 -18.00 -3.48 14.22
CA ASP A 299 -18.20 -4.12 15.53
C ASP A 299 -17.78 -3.19 16.67
N ASP A 300 -16.61 -2.57 16.58
CA ASP A 300 -16.09 -1.65 17.61
C ASP A 300 -15.00 -0.71 17.04
N MET A 301 -15.43 0.39 16.42
CA MET A 301 -14.55 1.42 15.86
C MET A 301 -13.61 2.04 16.91
N LEU A 302 -14.08 2.24 18.15
CA LEU A 302 -13.27 2.89 19.20
C LEU A 302 -12.08 2.01 19.60
N SER A 303 -12.27 0.69 19.68
CA SER A 303 -11.17 -0.23 19.96
C SER A 303 -10.15 -0.27 18.83
N VAL A 304 -10.60 -0.18 17.57
CA VAL A 304 -9.71 -0.05 16.41
C VAL A 304 -8.91 1.25 16.50
N ILE A 305 -9.56 2.39 16.76
CA ILE A 305 -8.89 3.69 16.90
C ILE A 305 -7.85 3.64 18.03
N LYS A 306 -8.22 3.11 19.20
CA LYS A 306 -7.31 2.98 20.35
C LYS A 306 -6.08 2.14 20.01
N HIS A 307 -6.26 1.03 19.30
CA HIS A 307 -5.14 0.21 18.86
C HIS A 307 -4.24 0.96 17.87
N CYS A 308 -4.82 1.63 16.88
CA CYS A 308 -4.12 2.41 15.86
C CYS A 308 -3.37 3.65 16.38
N GLN A 309 -3.44 3.96 17.68
CA GLN A 309 -2.65 5.04 18.28
C GLN A 309 -1.20 4.62 18.50
N ASN A 310 -1.00 3.40 18.99
CA ASN A 310 0.32 2.90 19.37
C ASN A 310 0.81 1.74 18.50
N HIS A 311 -0.04 1.23 17.59
CA HIS A 311 0.28 0.13 16.70
C HIS A 311 -0.04 0.48 15.25
N LEU A 312 0.79 -0.03 14.34
CA LEU A 312 0.51 0.09 12.90
C LEU A 312 -0.48 -1.00 12.46
N VAL A 313 -1.44 -0.60 11.62
CA VAL A 313 -2.37 -1.52 10.97
C VAL A 313 -2.26 -1.37 9.46
N ARG A 314 -2.02 -2.49 8.77
CA ARG A 314 -2.09 -2.58 7.31
C ARG A 314 -3.44 -3.11 6.87
N VAL A 315 -4.12 -2.36 6.01
CA VAL A 315 -5.32 -2.81 5.29
C VAL A 315 -4.95 -3.08 3.83
N TYR A 316 -5.51 -4.13 3.22
CA TYR A 316 -5.23 -4.47 1.82
C TYR A 316 -6.48 -4.96 1.08
N PRO A 317 -6.49 -4.84 -0.27
CA PRO A 317 -7.68 -5.18 -1.06
C PRO A 317 -8.01 -6.68 -0.95
N LYS A 318 -9.30 -7.02 -0.94
CA LYS A 318 -9.71 -8.44 -0.92
C LYS A 318 -9.26 -9.17 -2.18
N GLY A 319 -8.95 -10.47 -2.06
CA GLY A 319 -8.51 -11.30 -3.18
C GLY A 319 -9.52 -11.42 -4.34
N LEU A 320 -10.81 -11.15 -4.09
CA LEU A 320 -11.86 -11.14 -5.12
C LEU A 320 -11.77 -9.95 -6.09
N ARG A 321 -10.94 -8.93 -5.81
CA ARG A 321 -10.68 -7.81 -6.71
C ARG A 321 -9.72 -8.22 -7.84
N VAL A 322 -10.16 -9.19 -8.64
CA VAL A 322 -9.38 -9.78 -9.75
C VAL A 322 -9.02 -8.76 -10.83
N ASN A 323 -9.80 -7.68 -10.93
CA ASN A 323 -9.56 -6.54 -11.82
C ASN A 323 -8.70 -5.44 -11.17
N SER A 324 -8.10 -5.69 -10.00
CA SER A 324 -7.27 -4.73 -9.25
C SER A 324 -7.98 -3.43 -8.85
N THR A 325 -9.31 -3.39 -8.82
CA THR A 325 -10.07 -2.24 -8.29
C THR A 325 -9.67 -1.93 -6.84
N ASN A 326 -9.78 -0.68 -6.43
CA ASN A 326 -9.54 -0.22 -5.07
C ASN A 326 -10.84 -0.06 -4.28
N TYR A 327 -10.69 -0.05 -2.97
CA TYR A 327 -11.69 0.44 -2.02
C TYR A 327 -11.42 1.91 -1.70
N GLU A 328 -12.35 2.58 -1.02
CA GLU A 328 -12.15 3.96 -0.60
C GLU A 328 -11.32 4.02 0.69
N PRO A 329 -10.10 4.60 0.67
CA PRO A 329 -9.14 4.43 1.77
C PRO A 329 -9.51 5.24 3.03
N HIS A 330 -10.21 6.36 2.87
CA HIS A 330 -10.65 7.23 3.97
C HIS A 330 -11.52 6.54 5.02
N GLU A 331 -12.24 5.47 4.65
CA GLU A 331 -13.01 4.63 5.59
C GLU A 331 -12.10 3.99 6.66
N PHE A 332 -10.88 3.64 6.29
CA PHE A 332 -9.91 3.01 7.19
C PHE A 332 -9.06 4.05 7.93
N TRP A 333 -8.75 5.18 7.28
CA TRP A 333 -8.10 6.31 7.92
C TRP A 333 -8.97 6.91 9.04
N ALA A 334 -10.29 6.92 8.85
CA ALA A 334 -11.28 7.30 9.87
C ALA A 334 -11.19 6.45 11.14
N ALA A 335 -10.77 5.19 11.03
CA ALA A 335 -10.50 4.30 12.17
C ALA A 335 -9.03 4.32 12.63
N GLY A 336 -8.22 5.25 12.10
CA GLY A 336 -6.81 5.42 12.45
C GLY A 336 -5.82 4.49 11.76
N ALA A 337 -6.27 3.57 10.90
CA ALA A 337 -5.36 2.65 10.20
C ALA A 337 -4.44 3.44 9.25
N GLN A 338 -3.14 3.17 9.29
CA GLN A 338 -2.13 4.02 8.65
C GLN A 338 -1.66 3.45 7.31
N VAL A 339 -1.43 2.13 7.25
CA VAL A 339 -0.87 1.47 6.06
C VAL A 339 -2.00 0.91 5.19
N VAL A 340 -2.74 1.81 4.56
CA VAL A 340 -3.90 1.47 3.72
C VAL A 340 -3.43 1.21 2.29
N ALA A 341 -3.18 -0.05 1.96
CA ALA A 341 -2.55 -0.44 0.70
C ALA A 341 -3.57 -0.49 -0.44
N LEU A 342 -3.22 0.17 -1.55
CA LEU A 342 -4.01 0.22 -2.79
C LEU A 342 -3.23 -0.38 -3.96
N ASN A 343 -3.95 -0.72 -5.02
CA ASN A 343 -3.44 -1.08 -6.33
C ASN A 343 -3.12 0.21 -7.11
N TRP A 344 -1.87 0.68 -7.03
CA TRP A 344 -1.41 1.90 -7.69
C TRP A 344 -1.47 1.85 -9.22
N GLN A 345 -1.48 0.65 -9.80
CA GLN A 345 -1.64 0.45 -11.24
C GLN A 345 -3.07 0.72 -11.74
N THR A 346 -4.03 0.87 -10.84
CA THR A 346 -5.45 1.05 -11.17
C THR A 346 -5.89 2.46 -10.77
N THR A 347 -6.08 3.28 -11.78
CA THR A 347 -6.56 4.65 -11.64
C THR A 347 -8.08 4.65 -11.48
N ASP A 348 -8.54 4.61 -10.24
CA ASP A 348 -9.94 4.71 -9.85
C ASP A 348 -10.13 5.73 -8.74
N PHE A 349 -11.34 5.80 -8.18
CA PHE A 349 -11.63 6.77 -7.14
C PHE A 349 -10.83 6.55 -5.84
N GLY A 350 -10.54 5.30 -5.48
CA GLY A 350 -9.70 4.99 -4.33
C GLY A 350 -8.27 5.52 -4.51
N TYR A 351 -7.71 5.36 -5.72
CA TYR A 351 -6.43 5.97 -6.08
C TYR A 351 -6.49 7.51 -6.05
N LEU A 352 -7.55 8.11 -6.57
CA LEU A 352 -7.72 9.57 -6.59
C LEU A 352 -7.77 10.17 -5.18
N ILE A 353 -8.50 9.55 -4.24
CA ILE A 353 -8.51 9.96 -2.83
C ILE A 353 -7.09 9.85 -2.25
N ASN A 354 -6.38 8.76 -2.54
CA ASN A 354 -5.01 8.56 -2.07
C ASN A 354 -4.06 9.64 -2.59
N GLN A 355 -4.16 9.96 -3.88
CA GLN A 355 -3.37 11.04 -4.47
C GLN A 355 -3.71 12.40 -3.82
N ALA A 356 -4.99 12.70 -3.61
CA ALA A 356 -5.44 13.95 -3.00
C ALA A 356 -4.96 14.09 -1.54
N MET A 357 -5.06 13.01 -0.74
CA MET A 357 -4.57 12.97 0.63
C MET A 357 -3.07 13.25 0.67
N PHE A 358 -2.26 12.46 -0.03
CA PHE A 358 -0.79 12.51 0.03
C PHE A 358 -0.15 13.60 -0.84
N GLN A 359 -0.94 14.53 -1.40
CA GLN A 359 -0.40 15.77 -1.94
C GLN A 359 0.03 16.75 -0.84
N GLU A 360 -0.56 16.61 0.34
CA GLU A 360 -0.25 17.41 1.52
C GLU A 360 1.13 17.11 2.11
N ASN A 361 1.53 17.95 3.07
CA ASN A 361 2.80 17.81 3.80
C ASN A 361 4.02 17.65 2.89
N GLY A 362 4.07 18.44 1.81
CA GLY A 362 5.18 18.42 0.85
C GLY A 362 5.33 17.10 0.10
N ARG A 363 4.28 16.28 0.00
CA ARG A 363 4.27 14.98 -0.70
C ARG A 363 5.27 13.98 -0.13
N CYS A 364 5.58 14.07 1.16
CA CYS A 364 6.57 13.19 1.79
C CYS A 364 6.05 11.77 2.04
N GLY A 365 4.76 11.49 1.79
CA GLY A 365 4.11 10.19 2.01
C GLY A 365 3.67 9.93 3.46
N TYR A 366 3.84 10.90 4.35
CA TYR A 366 3.40 10.83 5.75
C TYR A 366 2.56 12.05 6.09
N ILE A 367 1.37 11.83 6.64
CA ILE A 367 0.46 12.88 7.10
C ILE A 367 0.09 12.59 8.55
N LEU A 368 0.15 13.60 9.40
CA LEU A 368 -0.25 13.47 10.79
C LEU A 368 -1.75 13.19 10.84
N LYS A 369 -2.15 12.19 11.65
CA LYS A 369 -3.57 11.91 11.86
C LYS A 369 -4.27 13.11 12.52
N PRO A 370 -5.58 13.32 12.28
CA PRO A 370 -6.36 14.31 13.03
C PRO A 370 -6.24 14.12 14.55
N PRO A 371 -6.33 15.19 15.36
CA PRO A 371 -6.14 15.13 16.82
C PRO A 371 -7.04 14.09 17.52
N ALA A 372 -8.27 13.90 17.02
CA ALA A 372 -9.20 12.89 17.55
C ALA A 372 -8.68 11.44 17.44
N LEU A 373 -7.70 11.17 16.56
CA LEU A 373 -7.10 9.86 16.32
C LEU A 373 -5.68 9.72 16.90
N THR A 374 -5.09 10.78 17.47
CA THR A 374 -3.74 10.75 18.07
C THR A 374 -3.81 10.55 19.58
N ASP A 375 -4.61 11.36 20.28
CA ASP A 375 -4.81 11.25 21.72
C ASP A 375 -6.15 10.55 21.96
N PHE A 376 -6.19 9.47 22.75
CA PHE A 376 -7.43 8.73 22.99
C PHE A 376 -8.42 9.58 23.78
N ASN A 377 -9.20 10.35 23.05
CA ASN A 377 -10.18 11.24 23.60
C ASN A 377 -11.56 10.79 23.14
N THR A 378 -12.15 9.89 23.92
CA THR A 378 -13.50 9.38 23.69
C THR A 378 -14.53 10.52 23.61
N LYS A 379 -14.29 11.67 24.26
CA LYS A 379 -15.17 12.83 24.16
C LYS A 379 -15.14 13.43 22.75
N LEU A 380 -13.95 13.61 22.15
CA LEU A 380 -13.84 14.11 20.78
C LEU A 380 -14.45 13.12 19.76
N LEU A 381 -14.21 11.83 19.96
CA LEU A 381 -14.73 10.76 19.07
C LEU A 381 -16.26 10.57 19.17
N THR A 382 -16.90 11.11 20.21
CA THR A 382 -18.36 11.11 20.37
C THR A 382 -19.00 12.46 20.05
N GLN A 383 -18.19 13.52 19.91
CA GLN A 383 -18.64 14.84 19.49
C GLN A 383 -18.84 14.89 17.99
N ARG A 384 -20.11 14.84 17.59
CA ARG A 384 -20.54 14.98 16.21
C ARG A 384 -20.94 16.41 15.91
N THR A 385 -20.49 16.90 14.77
CA THR A 385 -20.81 18.23 14.24
C THR A 385 -21.49 18.07 12.88
N MET A 386 -22.43 18.96 12.58
CA MET A 386 -23.24 18.94 11.36
C MET A 386 -22.93 20.19 10.56
N HIS A 387 -22.79 20.04 9.25
CA HIS A 387 -22.31 21.10 8.37
C HIS A 387 -23.02 21.09 7.03
N PHE A 388 -22.96 22.23 6.36
CA PHE A 388 -23.25 22.38 4.95
C PHE A 388 -21.97 22.78 4.21
N PHE A 389 -21.65 22.06 3.15
CA PHE A 389 -20.68 22.51 2.16
C PHE A 389 -21.42 23.31 1.10
N ASP A 390 -21.24 24.62 1.13
CA ASP A 390 -21.78 25.53 0.12
C ASP A 390 -20.75 25.73 -0.97
N VAL A 391 -21.17 25.56 -2.22
CA VAL A 391 -20.32 25.80 -3.36
C VAL A 391 -21.12 26.41 -4.50
N THR A 392 -20.64 27.54 -5.00
CA THR A 392 -21.15 28.15 -6.24
C THR A 392 -20.28 27.67 -7.39
N ILE A 393 -20.85 26.91 -8.33
CA ILE A 393 -20.19 26.59 -9.60
C ILE A 393 -20.36 27.78 -10.53
N ILE A 394 -19.30 28.59 -10.66
CA ILE A 394 -19.37 29.85 -11.41
C ILE A 394 -19.12 29.59 -12.89
N SER A 395 -17.93 29.11 -13.24
CA SER A 395 -17.52 28.89 -14.63
C SER A 395 -16.35 27.91 -14.73
N ALA A 396 -16.03 27.45 -15.93
CA ALA A 396 -14.76 26.76 -16.21
C ALA A 396 -14.00 27.48 -17.32
N GLN A 397 -12.71 27.19 -17.44
CA GLN A 397 -11.84 27.75 -18.46
C GLN A 397 -11.22 26.60 -19.26
N GLN A 398 -11.23 26.73 -20.59
CA GLN A 398 -10.52 25.87 -21.55
C GLN A 398 -10.63 24.37 -21.24
N LEU A 399 -11.85 23.85 -21.10
CA LEU A 399 -12.09 22.43 -20.88
C LEU A 399 -11.53 21.59 -22.04
N PRO A 400 -10.98 20.41 -21.74
CA PRO A 400 -10.49 19.52 -22.78
C PRO A 400 -11.66 19.02 -23.64
N THR A 401 -11.38 18.74 -24.90
CA THR A 401 -12.35 18.10 -25.78
C THR A 401 -12.49 16.61 -25.44
N PRO A 402 -13.68 16.01 -25.57
CA PRO A 402 -13.87 14.57 -25.35
C PRO A 402 -12.89 13.73 -26.19
N LYS A 403 -12.25 12.73 -25.58
CA LYS A 403 -11.42 11.77 -26.31
C LYS A 403 -12.30 10.97 -27.27
N ARG A 404 -11.92 10.94 -28.56
CA ARG A 404 -12.64 10.21 -29.61
C ARG A 404 -12.21 8.75 -29.57
N SER A 405 -13.10 7.85 -29.17
CA SER A 405 -12.74 6.44 -28.93
C SER A 405 -12.87 5.56 -30.17
N THR A 406 -13.63 5.99 -31.19
CA THR A 406 -13.90 5.17 -32.39
C THR A 406 -13.77 5.93 -33.72
N LYS A 407 -13.40 5.20 -34.78
CA LYS A 407 -13.37 5.70 -36.17
C LYS A 407 -14.69 6.33 -36.64
N SER A 408 -15.82 5.88 -36.07
CA SER A 408 -17.16 6.45 -36.32
C SER A 408 -17.37 7.82 -35.66
N GLU A 409 -16.80 8.06 -34.47
CA GLU A 409 -16.81 9.37 -33.80
C GLU A 409 -15.85 10.38 -34.47
N LEU A 410 -14.77 9.91 -35.12
CA LEU A 410 -13.89 10.78 -35.92
C LEU A 410 -14.61 11.42 -37.12
N LEU A 411 -15.67 10.78 -37.64
CA LEU A 411 -16.47 11.25 -38.77
C LEU A 411 -17.61 12.19 -38.34
N LYS A 412 -18.06 12.13 -37.08
CA LYS A 412 -19.04 13.07 -36.52
C LYS A 412 -18.30 14.37 -36.15
N LYS A 413 -18.41 15.38 -37.01
CA LYS A 413 -17.92 16.75 -36.79
C LYS A 413 -18.70 17.48 -35.67
N ASN A 414 -18.82 16.92 -34.47
CA ASN A 414 -19.27 17.72 -33.34
C ASN A 414 -18.08 18.04 -32.42
N PRO A 415 -17.34 19.15 -32.66
CA PRO A 415 -16.25 19.59 -31.80
C PRO A 415 -16.75 20.23 -30.50
N TYR A 416 -18.06 20.41 -30.36
CA TYR A 416 -18.63 21.19 -29.28
C TYR A 416 -18.72 20.37 -27.99
N VAL A 417 -18.29 21.00 -26.90
CA VAL A 417 -18.33 20.44 -25.55
C VAL A 417 -19.62 20.94 -24.91
N ASP A 418 -20.40 20.02 -24.35
CA ASP A 418 -21.63 20.33 -23.60
C ASP A 418 -21.38 19.99 -22.12
N PRO A 419 -20.65 20.83 -21.37
CA PRO A 419 -20.22 20.45 -20.04
C PRO A 419 -21.33 20.57 -19.00
N LEU A 420 -21.31 19.66 -18.03
CA LEU A 420 -21.98 19.78 -16.74
C LEU A 420 -20.99 19.40 -15.62
N VAL A 421 -21.19 19.93 -14.43
CA VAL A 421 -20.34 19.66 -13.27
C VAL A 421 -21.09 18.82 -12.26
N GLU A 422 -20.53 17.68 -11.88
CA GLU A 422 -20.94 16.93 -10.69
C GLU A 422 -20.04 17.32 -9.52
N VAL A 423 -20.66 17.72 -8.41
CA VAL A 423 -19.98 17.89 -7.12
C VAL A 423 -20.43 16.77 -6.20
N SER A 424 -19.48 16.13 -5.53
CA SER A 424 -19.76 15.07 -4.57
C SER A 424 -18.89 15.15 -3.33
N LEU A 425 -19.50 15.00 -2.16
CA LEU A 425 -18.83 14.75 -0.89
C LEU A 425 -18.79 13.25 -0.62
N HIS A 426 -17.64 12.76 -0.17
CA HIS A 426 -17.39 11.39 0.26
C HIS A 426 -17.02 11.42 1.73
N VAL A 427 -17.98 11.03 2.56
CA VAL A 427 -17.90 11.07 4.02
C VAL A 427 -17.68 9.65 4.53
N PRO A 428 -16.67 9.40 5.40
CA PRO A 428 -16.53 8.10 6.04
C PRO A 428 -17.80 7.72 6.81
N ASP A 429 -18.12 6.43 6.83
CA ASP A 429 -19.22 5.93 7.67
C ASP A 429 -18.77 5.93 9.14
N TRP A 430 -19.15 6.97 9.85
CA TRP A 430 -19.02 7.05 11.30
C TRP A 430 -20.03 6.07 11.91
N SER A 431 -19.74 5.41 13.03
CA SER A 431 -20.57 4.33 13.63
C SER A 431 -21.96 4.76 14.16
N SER A 432 -22.60 5.74 13.52
CA SER A 432 -23.82 6.44 13.92
C SER A 432 -24.67 6.78 12.68
N THR A 433 -25.98 6.95 12.86
CA THR A 433 -26.92 7.26 11.77
C THR A 433 -26.53 8.56 11.04
N PRO A 434 -26.46 8.60 9.70
CA PRO A 434 -26.10 9.81 8.94
C PRO A 434 -26.93 11.05 9.29
N PHE A 435 -26.33 12.24 9.17
CA PHE A 435 -27.08 13.49 9.24
C PHE A 435 -27.97 13.64 8.01
N ILE A 436 -29.27 13.83 8.26
CA ILE A 436 -30.28 14.08 7.23
C ILE A 436 -30.99 15.38 7.62
N PRO A 437 -30.83 16.46 6.83
CA PRO A 437 -31.54 17.71 7.08
C PRO A 437 -33.05 17.50 7.11
N THR A 438 -33.72 18.10 8.10
CA THR A 438 -35.18 17.94 8.33
C THR A 438 -36.02 18.86 7.44
N GLU A 439 -35.42 19.92 6.88
CA GLU A 439 -36.09 20.89 6.00
C GLU A 439 -35.49 20.85 4.58
N SER A 440 -36.37 20.64 3.60
CA SER A 440 -36.11 20.41 2.19
C SER A 440 -35.64 21.65 1.40
N GLN A 441 -34.84 22.54 2.00
CA GLN A 441 -34.42 23.79 1.34
C GLN A 441 -33.16 23.65 0.46
N ALA A 442 -32.36 22.61 0.66
CA ALA A 442 -31.18 22.37 -0.19
C ALA A 442 -31.54 21.38 -1.32
N ALA A 443 -31.42 21.83 -2.57
CA ALA A 443 -31.46 20.94 -3.72
C ALA A 443 -30.15 20.11 -3.74
N TYR A 444 -30.18 18.94 -3.11
CA TYR A 444 -29.16 17.91 -3.28
C TYR A 444 -29.85 16.64 -3.75
N SER A 445 -29.13 15.75 -4.40
CA SER A 445 -29.63 14.41 -4.69
C SER A 445 -29.22 13.50 -3.53
N PRO A 446 -30.04 13.29 -2.48
CA PRO A 446 -29.91 12.05 -1.74
C PRO A 446 -30.24 10.96 -2.74
N SER A 447 -29.30 10.06 -3.01
CA SER A 447 -29.75 8.79 -3.57
C SER A 447 -30.72 8.22 -2.53
N HIS A 448 -31.82 7.62 -2.98
CA HIS A 448 -32.69 6.78 -2.14
C HIS A 448 -31.94 5.61 -1.43
N LYS A 449 -30.59 5.60 -1.44
CA LYS A 449 -29.68 4.67 -0.75
C LYS A 449 -29.11 5.17 0.57
N ALA A 450 -29.37 6.41 1.01
CA ALA A 450 -29.00 6.83 2.38
C ALA A 450 -29.64 5.93 3.46
N THR A 451 -30.70 5.21 3.11
CA THR A 451 -31.41 4.22 3.95
C THR A 451 -31.07 2.76 3.63
N THR A 452 -30.24 2.48 2.62
CA THR A 452 -29.80 1.12 2.23
C THR A 452 -28.30 1.07 2.04
N THR A 453 -27.56 1.44 3.08
CA THR A 453 -26.13 1.11 3.18
C THR A 453 -26.00 -0.39 3.44
N GLU A 454 -25.57 -1.15 2.42
CA GLU A 454 -24.86 -2.40 2.69
C GLU A 454 -23.70 -2.10 3.66
N PRO A 455 -23.33 -3.04 4.56
CA PRO A 455 -22.50 -2.77 5.73
C PRO A 455 -21.01 -2.43 5.46
N THR A 456 -20.68 -1.78 4.35
CA THR A 456 -19.29 -1.58 3.91
C THR A 456 -19.00 -0.32 3.04
N SER A 457 -19.76 0.77 3.01
CA SER A 457 -19.36 1.91 2.14
C SER A 457 -19.55 3.30 2.76
N SER A 458 -18.58 4.18 2.49
CA SER A 458 -18.67 5.63 2.63
C SER A 458 -19.98 6.20 2.10
N ARG A 459 -20.37 7.37 2.61
CA ARG A 459 -21.57 8.07 2.20
C ARG A 459 -21.23 9.12 1.16
N LYS A 460 -21.74 8.93 -0.06
CA LYS A 460 -21.70 9.92 -1.14
C LYS A 460 -22.92 10.83 -1.08
N VAL A 461 -22.69 12.15 -1.06
CA VAL A 461 -23.73 13.19 -1.26
C VAL A 461 -23.36 13.99 -2.49
N SER A 462 -24.23 14.13 -3.48
CA SER A 462 -23.86 14.75 -4.75
C SER A 462 -24.95 15.62 -5.37
N PHE A 463 -24.52 16.50 -6.26
CA PHE A 463 -25.35 17.34 -7.11
C PHE A 463 -24.72 17.46 -8.50
N LYS A 464 -25.55 17.62 -9.53
CA LYS A 464 -25.12 17.88 -10.92
C LYS A 464 -25.73 19.21 -11.37
N THR A 465 -24.90 20.08 -11.95
CA THR A 465 -25.38 21.35 -12.54
C THR A 465 -26.23 21.11 -13.79
N SER A 466 -26.85 22.18 -14.29
CA SER A 466 -27.36 22.22 -15.65
C SER A 466 -26.22 22.06 -16.70
N ILE A 467 -26.62 21.78 -17.93
CA ILE A 467 -25.71 21.63 -19.07
C ILE A 467 -25.54 22.98 -19.75
N VAL A 468 -24.29 23.41 -19.95
CA VAL A 468 -23.99 24.52 -20.87
C VAL A 468 -23.81 23.92 -22.26
N LYS A 469 -24.54 24.44 -23.26
CA LYS A 469 -24.47 23.92 -24.63
C LYS A 469 -23.33 24.56 -25.41
N ASP A 470 -22.66 23.75 -26.21
CA ASP A 470 -21.66 24.11 -27.20
C ASP A 470 -20.55 25.05 -26.69
N ASN A 471 -20.18 24.95 -25.41
CA ASN A 471 -19.17 25.81 -24.80
C ASN A 471 -18.25 25.05 -23.83
N GLY A 472 -17.10 24.63 -24.33
CA GLY A 472 -15.99 24.14 -23.50
C GLY A 472 -14.94 25.20 -23.17
N PHE A 473 -14.96 26.36 -23.84
CA PHE A 473 -13.89 27.35 -23.70
C PHE A 473 -14.06 28.21 -22.45
N ASN A 474 -15.28 28.63 -22.14
CA ASN A 474 -15.61 29.45 -20.98
C ASN A 474 -17.08 29.25 -20.51
N PRO A 475 -17.53 28.00 -20.24
CA PRO A 475 -18.88 27.77 -19.75
C PRO A 475 -19.12 28.50 -18.44
N VAL A 476 -20.34 29.02 -18.26
CA VAL A 476 -20.81 29.70 -17.04
C VAL A 476 -22.08 29.02 -16.58
N TRP A 477 -22.11 28.60 -15.31
CA TRP A 477 -23.27 27.99 -14.67
C TRP A 477 -23.94 28.96 -13.69
N GLN A 478 -23.16 29.58 -12.79
CA GLN A 478 -23.66 30.40 -11.68
C GLN A 478 -24.71 29.66 -10.84
N GLU A 479 -24.41 28.40 -10.50
CA GLU A 479 -25.31 27.54 -9.72
C GLU A 479 -24.79 27.38 -8.29
N GLU A 480 -25.59 27.80 -7.31
CA GLU A 480 -25.33 27.61 -5.90
C GLU A 480 -25.78 26.21 -5.45
N ILE A 481 -24.88 25.48 -4.79
CA ILE A 481 -25.08 24.10 -4.34
C ILE A 481 -24.80 24.04 -2.85
N CYS A 482 -25.60 23.27 -2.13
CA CYS A 482 -25.45 23.04 -0.70
C CYS A 482 -25.52 21.54 -0.41
N LEU A 483 -24.40 20.95 0.06
CA LEU A 483 -24.29 19.52 0.35
C LEU A 483 -24.16 19.30 1.87
N PRO A 484 -25.12 18.63 2.53
CA PRO A 484 -25.06 18.34 3.96
C PRO A 484 -24.07 17.23 4.29
N PHE A 485 -23.29 17.41 5.36
CA PHE A 485 -22.42 16.38 5.89
C PHE A 485 -22.26 16.48 7.40
N ASP A 486 -21.68 15.44 7.98
CA ASP A 486 -21.38 15.37 9.40
C ASP A 486 -19.94 14.92 9.62
N CYS A 487 -19.38 15.31 10.75
CA CYS A 487 -17.99 15.04 11.09
C CYS A 487 -17.83 14.75 12.58
N LEU A 488 -16.97 13.79 12.92
CA LEU A 488 -16.54 13.51 14.29
C LEU A 488 -15.26 14.30 14.64
N GLY A 489 -15.02 14.48 15.94
CA GLY A 489 -13.81 15.17 16.44
C GLY A 489 -14.07 16.58 16.99
N GLY A 490 -15.34 17.00 17.09
CA GLY A 490 -15.70 18.36 17.53
C GLY A 490 -15.43 19.44 16.48
N ARG A 491 -15.68 20.71 16.83
CA ARG A 491 -15.64 21.85 15.89
C ARG A 491 -14.23 22.32 15.53
N GLU A 492 -13.31 22.27 16.50
CA GLU A 492 -11.93 22.77 16.34
C GLU A 492 -10.93 21.66 15.95
N SER A 493 -11.29 20.39 16.14
CA SER A 493 -10.43 19.22 15.90
C SER A 493 -11.11 18.14 15.06
N GLY A 494 -12.13 18.56 14.29
CA GLY A 494 -12.93 17.68 13.44
C GLY A 494 -12.09 16.99 12.38
N MET A 495 -12.50 15.78 11.99
CA MET A 495 -11.83 14.98 10.96
C MET A 495 -12.25 15.38 9.54
N MET A 496 -12.37 16.68 9.25
CA MET A 496 -12.75 17.19 7.93
C MET A 496 -11.72 16.84 6.85
N ASP A 497 -10.46 16.65 7.24
CA ASP A 497 -9.39 16.16 6.36
C ASP A 497 -9.63 14.73 5.85
N LEU A 498 -10.56 14.00 6.45
CA LEU A 498 -10.97 12.66 6.03
C LEU A 498 -12.26 12.66 5.22
N VAL A 499 -12.88 13.82 5.01
CA VAL A 499 -13.99 14.01 4.08
C VAL A 499 -13.41 14.50 2.76
N PHE A 500 -13.78 13.88 1.64
CA PHE A 500 -13.25 14.26 0.33
C PHE A 500 -14.32 14.91 -0.52
N VAL A 501 -13.99 16.03 -1.16
CA VAL A 501 -14.81 16.63 -2.21
C VAL A 501 -14.24 16.28 -3.57
N LYS A 502 -15.11 15.88 -4.48
CA LYS A 502 -14.78 15.56 -5.87
C LYS A 502 -15.65 16.39 -6.80
N PHE A 503 -15.01 17.11 -7.70
CA PHE A 503 -15.60 17.82 -8.82
C PHE A 503 -15.31 17.04 -10.10
N VAL A 504 -16.34 16.73 -10.87
CA VAL A 504 -16.21 16.04 -12.15
C VAL A 504 -16.89 16.87 -13.22
N VAL A 505 -16.14 17.19 -14.28
CA VAL A 505 -16.68 17.84 -15.47
C VAL A 505 -17.03 16.75 -16.47
N TRP A 506 -18.32 16.57 -16.72
CA TRP A 506 -18.85 15.58 -17.64
C TRP A 506 -19.20 16.20 -18.98
N GLN A 507 -19.14 15.39 -20.03
CA GLN A 507 -19.77 15.71 -21.31
C GLN A 507 -21.21 15.18 -21.27
N LYS A 508 -22.18 15.98 -21.71
CA LYS A 508 -23.56 15.53 -21.86
C LYS A 508 -23.65 14.16 -22.56
N GLY A 509 -24.31 13.20 -21.92
CA GLY A 509 -24.51 11.85 -22.45
C GLY A 509 -23.30 10.93 -22.30
N LYS A 510 -22.29 11.36 -21.52
CA LYS A 510 -21.14 10.56 -21.05
C LYS A 510 -20.93 10.84 -19.56
N ASP A 511 -21.96 10.63 -18.75
CA ASP A 511 -21.99 10.96 -17.32
C ASP A 511 -22.40 9.78 -16.42
N ASP A 512 -22.14 8.56 -16.91
CA ASP A 512 -22.29 7.29 -16.20
C ASP A 512 -20.95 6.78 -15.62
N ASP A 513 -21.01 5.87 -14.64
CA ASP A 513 -19.82 5.34 -13.91
C ASP A 513 -18.79 4.58 -14.79
N GLY A 514 -19.11 4.31 -16.06
CA GLY A 514 -18.20 3.69 -17.03
C GLY A 514 -17.57 4.67 -18.03
N ASP A 515 -18.01 5.93 -18.03
CA ASP A 515 -17.53 6.93 -18.98
C ASP A 515 -16.28 7.65 -18.45
N GLU A 516 -15.43 8.08 -19.39
CA GLU A 516 -14.29 8.93 -19.05
C GLU A 516 -14.76 10.39 -18.97
N PRO A 517 -14.62 11.06 -17.80
CA PRO A 517 -14.97 12.46 -17.67
C PRO A 517 -14.04 13.35 -18.50
N LEU A 518 -14.49 14.58 -18.77
CA LEU A 518 -13.63 15.59 -19.39
C LEU A 518 -12.49 15.96 -18.46
N ALA A 519 -12.80 16.20 -17.19
CA ALA A 519 -11.80 16.47 -16.18
C ALA A 519 -12.31 16.21 -14.76
N VAL A 520 -11.39 16.10 -13.82
CA VAL A 520 -11.66 15.81 -12.40
C VAL A 520 -10.78 16.69 -11.52
N TYR A 521 -11.31 17.07 -10.37
CA TYR A 521 -10.55 17.59 -9.23
C TYR A 521 -11.03 16.92 -7.95
N CYS A 522 -10.11 16.57 -7.06
CA CYS A 522 -10.41 15.93 -5.78
C CYS A 522 -9.48 16.52 -4.71
N ALA A 523 -10.04 16.82 -3.54
CA ALA A 523 -9.29 17.35 -2.41
C ALA A 523 -9.89 16.86 -1.08
N PRO A 524 -9.07 16.73 -0.01
CA PRO A 524 -9.57 16.71 1.35
C PRO A 524 -10.34 18.01 1.62
N LEU A 525 -11.52 17.91 2.22
CA LEU A 525 -12.39 19.06 2.47
C LEU A 525 -11.74 20.04 3.46
N GLY A 526 -11.05 19.53 4.48
CA GLY A 526 -10.34 20.36 5.45
C GLY A 526 -9.14 21.13 4.88
N CYS A 527 -8.60 20.73 3.72
CA CYS A 527 -7.53 21.44 3.02
C CYS A 527 -8.05 22.48 2.00
N LEU A 528 -9.36 22.57 1.81
CA LEU A 528 -9.95 23.39 0.76
C LEU A 528 -10.23 24.82 1.26
N ASN A 529 -9.49 25.79 0.70
CA ASN A 529 -9.63 27.19 1.09
C ASN A 529 -10.99 27.79 0.67
N SER A 530 -11.70 28.41 1.60
CA SER A 530 -12.98 29.11 1.35
C SER A 530 -12.85 30.35 0.45
N GLY A 531 -13.96 30.88 -0.05
CA GLY A 531 -14.06 32.03 -0.96
C GLY A 531 -13.86 31.65 -2.42
N PHE A 532 -13.55 32.64 -3.26
CA PHE A 532 -13.33 32.45 -4.69
C PHE A 532 -12.01 31.71 -4.99
N ARG A 533 -12.09 30.62 -5.75
CA ARG A 533 -10.95 29.73 -6.10
C ARG A 533 -11.02 29.26 -7.54
N HIS A 534 -9.85 29.14 -8.17
CA HIS A 534 -9.69 28.32 -9.38
C HIS A 534 -9.15 26.96 -8.98
N LEU A 535 -9.90 25.90 -9.28
CA LEU A 535 -9.50 24.52 -9.06
C LEU A 535 -8.81 23.98 -10.32
N PRO A 536 -7.54 23.53 -10.25
CA PRO A 536 -6.85 22.95 -11.39
C PRO A 536 -7.48 21.62 -11.77
N LEU A 537 -7.86 21.47 -13.04
CA LEU A 537 -8.52 20.26 -13.52
C LEU A 537 -7.50 19.24 -14.03
N HIS A 538 -7.78 17.96 -13.80
CA HIS A 538 -6.92 16.83 -14.18
C HIS A 538 -7.68 15.87 -15.08
N ASP A 539 -6.98 15.09 -15.88
CA ASP A 539 -7.58 13.98 -16.60
C ASP A 539 -7.89 12.79 -15.67
N SER A 540 -8.49 11.74 -16.23
CA SER A 540 -8.81 10.52 -15.49
C SER A 540 -7.60 9.87 -14.83
N GLN A 541 -6.38 10.08 -15.36
CA GLN A 541 -5.10 9.53 -14.89
C GLN A 541 -4.39 10.41 -13.86
N GLY A 542 -5.01 11.53 -13.45
CA GLY A 542 -4.43 12.47 -12.50
C GLY A 542 -3.35 13.39 -13.10
N SER A 543 -3.26 13.47 -14.44
CA SER A 543 -2.40 14.43 -15.12
C SER A 543 -3.11 15.77 -15.23
N GLN A 544 -2.46 16.86 -14.81
CA GLN A 544 -3.07 18.18 -14.83
C GLN A 544 -3.26 18.70 -16.26
N HIS A 545 -4.42 19.26 -16.54
CA HIS A 545 -4.64 20.10 -17.72
C HIS A 545 -4.10 21.50 -17.45
N LEU A 546 -3.07 21.91 -18.20
CA LEU A 546 -2.32 23.14 -17.94
C LEU A 546 -3.17 24.42 -17.94
N PHE A 547 -4.22 24.46 -18.75
CA PHE A 547 -5.07 25.65 -18.92
C PHE A 547 -6.51 25.45 -18.42
N SER A 548 -6.86 24.25 -17.96
CA SER A 548 -8.23 23.93 -17.57
C SER A 548 -8.43 24.15 -16.08
N THR A 549 -9.35 25.04 -15.73
CA THR A 549 -9.70 25.33 -14.34
C THR A 549 -11.20 25.41 -14.15
N LEU A 550 -11.67 25.12 -12.94
CA LEU A 550 -13.04 25.38 -12.50
C LEU A 550 -13.02 26.55 -11.52
N PHE A 551 -13.71 27.63 -11.83
CA PHE A 551 -13.89 28.77 -10.96
C PHE A 551 -15.12 28.58 -10.07
N VAL A 552 -14.90 28.60 -8.76
CA VAL A 552 -15.91 28.34 -7.74
C VAL A 552 -15.82 29.33 -6.59
N GLU A 553 -16.91 29.49 -5.86
CA GLU A 553 -16.91 30.07 -4.52
C GLU A 553 -17.23 28.98 -3.50
N ILE A 554 -16.44 28.88 -2.43
CA ILE A 554 -16.50 27.76 -1.47
C ILE A 554 -16.79 28.28 -0.07
N GLY A 555 -17.71 27.64 0.64
CA GLY A 555 -18.03 27.90 2.03
C GLY A 555 -18.34 26.62 2.81
N ILE A 556 -18.08 26.64 4.11
CA ILE A 556 -18.58 25.63 5.05
C ILE A 556 -19.34 26.36 6.14
N ARG A 557 -20.59 25.97 6.37
CA ARG A 557 -21.43 26.51 7.43
C ARG A 557 -21.77 25.42 8.43
N ASP A 558 -21.58 25.71 9.72
CA ASP A 558 -22.09 24.87 10.81
C ASP A 558 -23.63 24.91 10.84
N VAL A 559 -24.25 23.77 11.16
CA VAL A 559 -25.67 23.74 11.56
C VAL A 559 -25.73 24.15 13.02
N ALA A 560 -26.53 25.18 13.31
CA ALA A 560 -26.69 25.77 14.65
C ALA A 560 -27.34 24.83 15.66
#